data_AF-A0A1J6I8N7-F1
#
_entry.id   AF-A0A1J6I8N7-F1
#
_cell.length_a   1.000
_cell.length_b   1.000
_cell.length_c   1.000
_cell.angle_alpha   90.00
_cell.angle_beta   90.00
_cell.angle_gamma   90.00
#
_symmetry.space_group_name_H-M   'P 1'
#
loop_
_entity.id
_entity.type
_entity.pdbx_description
1 polymer ?
#
loop_
_entity_poly.entity_id
_entity_poly.type
_entity_poly.pdbx_seq_one_letter_code
_entity_poly.pdbx_strand_id
1 'polypeptide(L)'
;FTPNQYNQILRILNKDKVPEVSANMAGILCCSYKITSNEHDCIFDTCATNHMVSKSEMLSKICKLPNHESRKVHLPNGNKIPIAHIGSCRLDQENISNVLCVPDFRYKFLSVSKLTKELNRCMEFFRDFCLTQDLHNVR
;
A
#
# COMPACT_ATOMS: atom_id res chain seq x y z
N PHE A 1 29.34 -27.33 -12.05
CA PHE A 1 28.86 -26.34 -13.03
C PHE A 1 29.67 -26.46 -14.29
N THR A 2 29.02 -26.54 -15.46
CA THR A 2 29.73 -26.48 -16.75
C THR A 2 30.04 -25.02 -17.12
N PRO A 3 31.05 -24.76 -17.98
CA PRO A 3 31.32 -23.42 -18.49
C PRO A 3 30.09 -22.76 -19.12
N ASN A 4 29.23 -23.54 -19.78
CA ASN A 4 27.97 -23.05 -20.35
C ASN A 4 26.96 -22.62 -19.29
N GLN A 5 26.82 -23.36 -18.19
CA GLN A 5 25.93 -22.98 -17.09
C GLN A 5 26.42 -21.70 -16.39
N TYR A 6 27.73 -21.57 -16.18
CA TYR A 6 28.34 -20.37 -15.61
C TYR A 6 28.09 -19.13 -16.49
N ASN A 7 28.27 -19.28 -17.80
CA ASN A 7 28.02 -18.21 -18.77
C ASN A 7 26.53 -17.85 -18.88
N GLN A 8 25.61 -18.83 -18.73
CA GLN A 8 24.18 -18.54 -18.64
C GLN A 8 23.85 -17.69 -17.42
N ILE A 9 24.41 -18.01 -16.25
CA ILE A 9 24.20 -17.25 -15.01
C ILE A 9 24.74 -15.82 -15.17
N LEU A 10 25.95 -15.65 -15.71
CA LEU A 10 26.51 -14.31 -15.98
C LEU A 10 25.66 -13.50 -16.95
N ARG A 11 25.07 -14.12 -17.99
CA ARG A 11 24.16 -13.43 -18.91
C ARG A 11 22.86 -12.98 -18.24
N ILE A 12 22.36 -13.71 -17.25
CA ILE A 12 21.17 -13.33 -16.47
C ILE A 12 21.50 -12.18 -15.52
N LEU A 13 22.66 -12.24 -14.85
CA LEU A 13 23.12 -11.21 -13.90
C LEU A 13 23.51 -9.89 -14.57
N ASN A 14 24.08 -9.96 -15.78
CA ASN A 14 24.54 -8.81 -16.55
C ASN A 14 23.50 -8.28 -17.55
N LYS A 15 22.32 -8.90 -17.66
CA LYS A 15 21.23 -8.31 -18.43
C LYS A 15 20.80 -7.08 -17.65
N ASP A 16 21.19 -5.91 -18.17
CA ASP A 16 20.72 -4.63 -17.66
C ASP A 16 19.22 -4.72 -17.39
N LYS A 17 18.85 -4.28 -16.19
CA LYS A 17 17.48 -4.18 -15.73
C LYS A 17 16.71 -3.34 -16.74
N VAL A 18 16.09 -3.97 -17.74
CA VAL A 18 14.82 -3.45 -18.22
C VAL A 18 13.95 -3.45 -16.97
N PRO A 19 13.46 -2.30 -16.48
CA PRO A 19 12.60 -2.30 -15.32
C PRO A 19 11.30 -2.97 -15.77
N GLU A 20 11.24 -4.29 -15.64
CA GLU A 20 9.98 -5.01 -15.64
C GLU A 20 9.23 -4.47 -14.43
N VAL A 21 8.26 -3.61 -14.70
CA VAL A 21 7.41 -2.94 -13.71
C VAL A 21 6.39 -3.94 -13.16
N SER A 22 6.86 -5.08 -12.67
CA SER A 22 6.03 -6.00 -11.90
C SER A 22 6.56 -6.03 -10.48
N ALA A 23 5.84 -5.35 -9.58
CA ALA A 23 6.02 -5.58 -8.16
C ALA A 23 5.47 -6.97 -7.85
N ASN A 24 6.36 -7.96 -7.76
CA ASN A 24 6.00 -9.28 -7.26
C ASN A 24 5.65 -9.15 -5.78
N MET A 25 4.35 -9.08 -5.46
CA MET A 25 3.77 -9.03 -4.11
C MET A 25 3.87 -10.40 -3.40
N ALA A 26 4.99 -11.10 -3.55
CA ALA A 26 5.18 -12.42 -2.95
C ALA A 26 5.39 -12.27 -1.43
N GLY A 27 4.49 -12.85 -0.64
CA GLY A 27 4.58 -12.91 0.83
C GLY A 27 3.58 -12.04 1.61
N ILE A 28 2.62 -11.40 0.95
CA ILE A 28 1.64 -10.52 1.60
C ILE A 28 0.38 -11.32 1.93
N LEU A 29 0.01 -11.38 3.22
CA LEU A 29 -1.32 -11.81 3.67
C LEU A 29 -2.33 -10.78 3.15
N CYS A 30 -2.78 -10.96 1.91
CA CYS A 30 -3.75 -10.09 1.28
C CYS A 30 -5.15 -10.52 1.73
N CYS A 31 -5.68 -9.88 2.76
CA CYS A 31 -7.13 -9.87 2.93
C CYS A 31 -7.67 -8.77 2.04
N SER A 32 -8.02 -9.14 0.81
CA SER A 32 -8.80 -8.29 -0.08
C SER A 32 -10.25 -8.31 0.41
N TYR A 33 -10.65 -7.26 1.10
CA TYR A 33 -12.04 -7.08 1.51
C TYR A 33 -12.70 -6.03 0.61
N LYS A 34 -13.83 -6.41 -0.02
CA LYS A 34 -14.72 -5.45 -0.65
C LYS A 34 -15.46 -4.71 0.46
N ILE A 35 -14.93 -3.56 0.82
CA ILE A 35 -15.66 -2.62 1.65
C ILE A 35 -16.89 -2.16 0.86
N THR A 36 -18.08 -2.53 1.32
CA THR A 36 -19.35 -2.20 0.69
C THR A 36 -19.66 -0.72 0.84
N SER A 37 -19.13 0.10 -0.05
CA SER A 37 -19.84 1.17 -0.78
C SER A 37 -18.81 2.07 -1.48
N ASN A 38 -18.85 2.05 -2.82
CA ASN A 38 -18.05 2.83 -3.78
C ASN A 38 -16.61 2.35 -4.08
N GLU A 39 -16.56 1.56 -5.15
CA GLU A 39 -15.62 1.60 -6.30
C GLU A 39 -14.13 1.25 -6.16
N HIS A 40 -13.56 1.04 -4.97
CA HIS A 40 -12.14 0.68 -4.89
C HIS A 40 -11.82 -0.47 -3.91
N ASP A 41 -11.36 -1.60 -4.47
CA ASP A 41 -10.80 -2.72 -3.69
C ASP A 41 -9.66 -2.22 -2.79
N CYS A 42 -9.76 -2.51 -1.50
CA CYS A 42 -8.76 -2.16 -0.51
C CYS A 42 -7.90 -3.39 -0.18
N ILE A 43 -6.59 -3.19 -0.10
CA ILE A 43 -5.63 -4.16 0.41
C ILE A 43 -5.22 -3.70 1.79
N PHE A 44 -5.58 -4.48 2.81
CA PHE A 44 -5.06 -4.30 4.16
C PHE A 44 -3.67 -4.92 4.23
N ASP A 45 -2.67 -4.10 4.51
CA ASP A 45 -1.27 -4.49 4.47
C ASP A 45 -0.63 -4.27 5.85
N THR A 46 -0.23 -5.38 6.50
CA THR A 46 0.46 -5.37 7.79
C THR A 46 1.90 -4.87 7.70
N CYS A 47 2.51 -4.95 6.52
CA CYS A 47 3.88 -4.53 6.24
C CYS A 47 3.97 -3.07 5.78
N ALA A 48 2.85 -2.45 5.41
CA ALA A 48 2.80 -1.04 5.05
C ALA A 48 2.89 -0.13 6.28
N THR A 49 3.66 0.95 6.14
CA THR A 49 3.79 2.02 7.15
C THR A 49 2.83 3.19 6.92
N ASN A 50 2.27 3.31 5.71
CA ASN A 50 1.39 4.39 5.31
C ASN A 50 0.16 3.87 4.55
N HIS A 51 -0.94 4.61 4.64
CA HIS A 51 -2.07 4.43 3.74
C HIS A 51 -1.75 5.05 2.38
N MET A 52 -2.13 4.38 1.29
CA MET A 52 -1.90 4.84 -0.07
C MET A 52 -3.17 4.69 -0.92
N VAL A 53 -3.39 5.64 -1.82
CA VAL A 53 -4.44 5.63 -2.85
C VAL A 53 -3.85 5.99 -4.20
N SER A 54 -4.52 5.61 -5.28
CA SER A 54 -4.05 5.89 -6.64
C SER A 54 -4.54 7.24 -7.17
N LYS A 55 -5.70 7.70 -6.72
CA LYS A 55 -6.32 8.92 -7.25
C LYS A 55 -6.46 9.99 -6.18
N SER A 56 -6.18 11.23 -6.56
CA SER A 56 -6.35 12.39 -5.68
C SER A 56 -7.82 12.64 -5.36
N GLU A 57 -8.76 12.23 -6.23
CA GLU A 57 -10.21 12.32 -5.97
C GLU A 57 -10.65 11.48 -4.76
N MET A 58 -9.86 10.48 -4.35
CA MET A 58 -10.11 9.70 -3.14
C MET A 58 -9.69 10.42 -1.86
N LEU A 59 -9.06 11.60 -1.99
CA LEU A 59 -8.61 12.41 -0.88
C LEU A 59 -9.52 13.63 -0.67
N SER A 60 -9.69 13.95 0.61
CA SER A 60 -10.23 15.20 1.12
C SER A 60 -9.16 15.89 1.96
N LYS A 61 -9.35 17.17 2.31
CA LYS A 61 -8.40 17.95 3.14
C LYS A 61 -6.96 17.84 2.62
N ILE A 62 -6.78 17.98 1.31
CA ILE A 62 -5.48 17.82 0.65
C ILE A 62 -4.53 18.91 1.16
N CYS A 63 -3.38 18.50 1.68
CA CYS A 63 -2.30 19.39 2.09
C CYS A 63 -1.31 19.57 0.94
N LYS A 64 -0.84 20.81 0.74
CA LYS A 64 0.25 21.09 -0.20
C LYS A 64 1.54 20.48 0.33
N LEU A 65 2.24 19.74 -0.52
CA LEU A 65 3.53 19.15 -0.16
C LEU A 65 4.60 20.25 -0.16
N PRO A 66 5.35 20.45 0.93
CA PRO A 66 6.29 21.58 1.04
C PRO A 66 7.40 21.59 -0.01
N ASN A 67 7.67 20.45 -0.66
CA ASN A 67 8.56 20.29 -1.82
C ASN A 67 8.15 19.04 -2.60
N HIS A 68 7.89 19.16 -3.90
CA HIS A 68 7.40 18.06 -4.76
C HIS A 68 8.46 16.95 -4.97
N GLU A 69 9.74 17.30 -4.88
CA GLU A 69 10.88 16.43 -5.23
C GLU A 69 11.32 15.47 -4.11
N SER A 70 11.01 15.76 -2.84
CA SER A 70 11.68 15.08 -1.71
C SER A 70 10.91 13.92 -1.08
N ARG A 71 9.63 13.70 -1.42
CA ARG A 71 8.80 12.70 -0.74
C ARG A 71 8.42 11.58 -1.69
N LYS A 72 9.04 10.42 -1.47
CA LYS A 72 8.85 9.20 -2.27
C LYS A 72 8.49 8.02 -1.36
N VAL A 73 7.65 7.13 -1.87
CA VAL A 73 7.39 5.82 -1.25
C VAL A 73 8.49 4.86 -1.69
N HIS A 74 9.03 4.09 -0.75
CA HIS A 74 10.00 3.04 -1.02
C HIS A 74 9.27 1.73 -1.26
N LEU A 75 9.48 1.13 -2.43
CA LEU A 75 8.90 -0.15 -2.78
C LEU A 75 9.84 -1.31 -2.42
N PRO A 76 9.28 -2.52 -2.19
CA PRO A 76 10.09 -3.71 -1.93
C PRO A 76 11.09 -4.06 -3.06
N ASN A 77 10.79 -3.68 -4.30
CA ASN A 77 11.69 -3.87 -5.44
C ASN A 77 12.84 -2.85 -5.50
N GLY A 78 12.95 -1.95 -4.51
CA GLY A 78 13.98 -0.90 -4.44
C GLY A 78 13.63 0.38 -5.19
N ASN A 79 12.52 0.41 -5.94
CA ASN A 79 12.07 1.61 -6.63
C ASN A 79 11.53 2.65 -5.65
N LYS A 80 11.60 3.91 -6.06
CA LYS A 80 11.06 5.05 -5.31
C LYS A 80 10.04 5.79 -6.17
N ILE A 81 8.79 5.85 -5.72
CA ILE A 81 7.70 6.48 -6.46
C ILE A 81 7.32 7.81 -5.79
N PRO A 82 7.17 8.91 -6.55
CA PRO A 82 6.78 10.19 -6.00
C PRO A 82 5.39 10.16 -5.37
N ILE A 83 5.21 10.93 -4.30
CA ILE A 83 3.92 11.18 -3.66
C ILE A 83 3.32 12.44 -4.29
N ALA A 84 2.17 12.32 -4.96
CA ALA A 84 1.51 13.44 -5.61
C ALA A 84 0.81 14.35 -4.61
N HIS A 85 0.08 13.76 -3.66
CA HIS A 85 -0.72 14.49 -2.67
C HIS A 85 -0.73 13.75 -1.33
N ILE A 86 -1.05 14.49 -0.26
CA ILE A 86 -1.35 13.92 1.04
C ILE A 86 -2.66 14.52 1.53
N GLY A 87 -3.54 13.69 2.06
CA GLY A 87 -4.82 14.15 2.60
C GLY A 87 -5.46 13.12 3.52
N SER A 88 -6.77 13.28 3.70
CA SER A 88 -7.63 12.35 4.41
C SER A 88 -8.47 11.53 3.43
N CYS A 89 -8.68 10.25 3.70
CA CYS A 89 -9.55 9.39 2.89
C CYS A 89 -10.71 8.92 3.74
N ARG A 90 -11.92 8.89 3.16
CA ARG A 90 -13.08 8.28 3.81
C ARG A 90 -13.03 6.77 3.65
N LEU A 91 -13.25 6.04 4.74
CA LEU A 91 -13.37 4.60 4.79
C LEU A 91 -14.71 4.29 5.46
N ASP A 92 -15.73 3.98 4.66
CA ASP A 92 -17.12 3.91 5.11
C ASP A 92 -17.59 5.18 5.85
N GLN A 93 -17.79 5.08 7.16
CA GLN A 93 -18.22 6.16 8.05
C GLN A 93 -17.05 6.83 8.77
N GLU A 94 -15.84 6.31 8.60
CA GLU A 94 -14.62 6.78 9.26
C GLU A 94 -13.79 7.66 8.32
N ASN A 95 -13.01 8.57 8.90
CA ASN A 95 -12.01 9.35 8.17
C ASN A 95 -10.61 8.99 8.66
N ILE A 96 -9.79 8.50 7.76
CA ILE A 96 -8.37 8.25 8.04
C ILE A 96 -7.52 9.39 7.47
N SER A 97 -6.47 9.76 8.20
CA SER A 97 -5.60 10.88 7.89
C SER A 97 -4.26 10.43 7.31
N ASN A 98 -3.51 11.39 6.77
CA ASN A 98 -2.14 11.17 6.30
C ASN A 98 -2.06 10.01 5.28
N VAL A 99 -2.98 10.03 4.32
CA VAL A 99 -3.07 9.10 3.19
C VAL A 99 -2.29 9.66 2.02
N LEU A 100 -1.40 8.86 1.44
CA LEU A 100 -0.52 9.25 0.34
C LEU A 100 -1.20 8.95 -1.00
N CYS A 101 -1.25 9.92 -1.91
CA CYS A 101 -1.63 9.67 -3.30
C CYS A 101 -0.40 9.26 -4.10
N VAL A 102 -0.41 8.04 -4.62
CA VAL A 102 0.65 7.44 -5.44
C VAL A 102 0.03 6.98 -6.77
N PRO A 103 0.01 7.83 -7.81
CA PRO A 103 -0.73 7.58 -9.05
C PRO A 103 -0.42 6.28 -9.77
N ASP A 104 0.83 5.79 -9.64
CA ASP A 104 1.29 4.57 -10.29
C ASP A 104 0.69 3.28 -9.69
N PHE A 105 -0.05 3.39 -8.58
CA PHE A 105 -0.68 2.25 -7.93
C PHE A 105 -2.09 2.01 -8.45
N ARG A 106 -2.54 0.75 -8.44
CA ARG A 106 -3.91 0.39 -8.87
C ARG A 106 -4.90 0.30 -7.70
N TYR A 107 -4.42 -0.08 -6.53
CA TYR A 107 -5.24 -0.40 -5.36
C TYR A 107 -5.07 0.63 -4.24
N LYS A 108 -6.08 0.72 -3.37
CA LYS A 108 -5.96 1.41 -2.10
C LYS A 108 -5.26 0.49 -1.11
N PHE A 109 -4.13 0.92 -0.56
CA PHE A 109 -3.39 0.18 0.46
C PHE A 109 -3.64 0.81 1.82
N LEU A 110 -4.08 0.00 2.77
CA LEU A 110 -4.32 0.43 4.13
C LEU A 110 -3.29 -0.23 5.05
N SER A 111 -2.37 0.57 5.58
CA SER A 111 -1.51 0.14 6.68
C SER A 111 -2.36 -0.30 7.88
N VAL A 112 -2.33 -1.60 8.19
CA VAL A 112 -3.11 -2.16 9.31
C VAL A 112 -2.69 -1.51 10.62
N SER A 113 -1.38 -1.39 10.86
CA SER A 113 -0.84 -0.82 12.09
C SER A 113 -1.21 0.64 12.31
N LYS A 114 -1.38 1.41 11.24
CA LYS A 114 -1.82 2.81 11.32
C LYS A 114 -3.33 2.90 11.49
N LEU A 115 -4.09 2.09 10.75
CA LEU A 115 -5.55 2.07 10.81
C LEU A 115 -6.05 1.72 12.21
N THR A 116 -5.53 0.64 12.79
CA THR A 116 -5.94 0.14 14.11
C THR A 116 -5.60 1.13 15.22
N LYS A 117 -4.45 1.78 15.14
CA LYS A 117 -4.05 2.85 16.07
C LYS A 117 -4.92 4.10 15.94
N GLU A 118 -5.19 4.53 14.71
CA GLU A 118 -5.96 5.77 14.44
C GLU A 118 -7.42 5.62 14.85
N LEU A 119 -8.04 4.46 14.60
CA LEU A 119 -9.44 4.20 14.93
C LEU A 119 -9.65 3.55 16.30
N ASN A 120 -8.58 3.24 17.05
CA ASN A 120 -8.64 2.47 18.30
C ASN A 120 -9.40 1.14 18.14
N ARG A 121 -9.01 0.37 17.12
CA ARG A 121 -9.62 -0.91 16.74
C ARG A 121 -8.59 -2.02 16.70
N CYS A 122 -9.01 -3.27 16.85
CA CYS A 122 -8.22 -4.42 16.41
C CYS A 122 -8.71 -4.91 15.05
N MET A 123 -7.87 -5.71 14.40
CA MET A 123 -8.20 -6.35 13.13
C MET A 123 -7.85 -7.82 13.22
N GLU A 124 -8.83 -8.68 12.91
CA GLU A 124 -8.69 -10.12 12.89
C GLU A 124 -8.73 -10.63 11.46
N PHE A 125 -7.82 -11.54 11.12
CA PHE A 125 -7.66 -12.06 9.77
C PHE A 125 -8.09 -13.53 9.70
N PHE A 126 -9.00 -13.82 8.77
CA PHE A 126 -9.47 -15.15 8.43
C PHE A 126 -9.07 -15.49 7.00
N ARG A 127 -9.30 -16.72 6.57
CA ARG A 127 -8.92 -17.19 5.23
C ARG A 127 -9.49 -16.31 4.11
N ASP A 128 -10.75 -15.92 4.24
CA ASP A 128 -11.52 -15.28 3.15
C ASP A 128 -11.95 -13.84 3.48
N PHE A 129 -11.77 -13.39 4.72
CA PHE A 129 -12.19 -12.07 5.17
C PHE A 129 -11.35 -11.57 6.36
N CYS A 130 -11.56 -10.32 6.72
CA CYS A 130 -11.02 -9.72 7.93
C CYS A 130 -12.14 -8.99 8.67
N LEU A 131 -12.06 -8.96 9.99
CA LEU A 131 -12.96 -8.21 10.85
C LEU A 131 -12.20 -7.05 11.48
N THR A 132 -12.86 -5.92 11.61
CA THR A 132 -12.35 -4.78 12.38
C THR A 132 -13.27 -4.60 13.59
N GLN A 133 -12.73 -4.62 14.79
CA GLN A 133 -13.51 -4.54 16.03
C GLN A 133 -13.06 -3.34 16.87
N ASP A 134 -14.03 -2.57 17.37
CA ASP A 134 -13.79 -1.49 18.31
C ASP A 134 -13.20 -2.00 19.63
N LEU A 135 -12.12 -1.36 20.08
CA LEU A 135 -11.53 -1.61 21.40
C LEU A 135 -12.14 -0.71 22.49
N HIS A 136 -13.25 -0.04 22.18
CA HIS A 136 -14.00 0.72 23.16
C HIS A 136 -14.64 -0.24 24.17
N ASN A 137 -14.16 -0.20 25.41
CA ASN A 137 -14.87 -0.82 26.52
C ASN A 137 -16.18 -0.05 26.73
N VAL A 138 -17.31 -0.63 26.35
CA VAL A 138 -18.60 -0.21 26.92
C VAL A 138 -18.51 -0.56 28.41
N ARG A 139 -18.36 0.47 29.25
CA ARG A 139 -18.61 0.37 30.69
C ARG A 139 -20.06 0.73 30.95
#